data_AF-A0A5K0VDW3-F1
#
_entry.id   AF-A0A5K0VDW3-F1
#
_cell.length_a   1.000
_cell.length_b   1.000
_cell.length_c   1.000
_cell.angle_alpha   90.00
_cell.angle_beta   90.00
_cell.angle_gamma   90.00
#
_symmetry.space_group_name_H-M   'P 1'
#
loop_
_entity.id
_entity.type
_entity.pdbx_description
1 polymer ?
#
loop_
_entity_poly.entity_id
_entity_poly.type
_entity_poly.pdbx_seq_one_letter_code
_entity_poly.pdbx_strand_id
1 'polypeptide(L)'
;AQLRREREIVYGSLSGFRLVGGGGTWRTTIRSFGSLASKVARDPSFAKITAEDINYFRKILGVKNVIQDEDRLIASNTDWMRKYKGSSQLLLQPSSTEEVWYLRAQKCLVGAR
;
A
#
# COMPACT_ATOMS: atom_id res chain seq x y z
N ALA A 1 -17.96 18.57 24.36
CA ALA A 1 -19.19 17.76 24.18
C ALA A 1 -18.88 16.59 23.24
N GLN A 2 -18.47 15.46 23.82
CA GLN A 2 -18.08 14.26 23.07
C GLN A 2 -19.32 13.37 22.90
N LEU A 3 -20.02 13.52 21.77
CA LEU A 3 -21.17 12.67 21.45
C LEU A 3 -20.67 11.32 20.94
N ARG A 4 -20.50 10.39 21.89
CA ARG A 4 -20.61 8.94 21.65
C ARG A 4 -21.99 8.69 21.03
N ARG A 5 -22.05 8.57 19.70
CA ARG A 5 -23.19 7.92 19.04
C ARG A 5 -22.90 6.44 18.98
N GLU A 6 -23.56 5.73 19.88
CA GLU A 6 -23.69 4.28 19.92
C GLU A 6 -24.08 3.79 18.53
N ARG A 7 -23.24 2.94 17.93
CA ARG A 7 -23.55 2.25 16.69
C ARG A 7 -24.07 0.88 17.07
N GLU A 8 -25.37 0.72 17.06
CA GLU A 8 -26.02 -0.59 16.98
C GLU A 8 -25.45 -1.36 15.79
N ILE A 9 -24.99 -2.57 16.06
CA ILE A 9 -24.45 -3.48 15.08
C ILE A 9 -25.56 -4.45 14.72
N VAL A 10 -26.16 -4.29 13.55
CA VAL A 10 -26.98 -5.32 12.92
C VAL A 10 -26.23 -5.80 11.68
N TYR A 11 -25.72 -7.03 11.71
CA TYR A 11 -25.20 -7.71 10.52
C TYR A 11 -25.99 -9.00 10.29
N GLY A 12 -26.58 -9.09 9.10
CA GLY A 12 -27.23 -10.27 8.57
C GLY A 12 -26.39 -10.97 7.50
N SER A 13 -26.50 -12.30 7.52
CA SER A 13 -26.12 -13.32 6.55
C SER A 13 -24.63 -13.71 6.41
N LEU A 14 -24.35 -14.88 7.00
CA LEU A 14 -23.14 -15.69 6.86
C LEU A 14 -23.22 -16.53 5.58
N SER A 15 -22.41 -16.24 4.56
CA SER A 15 -22.12 -17.21 3.50
C SER A 15 -20.93 -18.08 3.93
N GLY A 16 -21.24 -19.20 4.60
CA GLY A 16 -20.25 -20.18 5.06
C GLY A 16 -19.84 -21.14 3.93
N PHE A 17 -18.54 -21.28 3.69
CA PHE A 17 -17.98 -22.32 2.80
C PHE A 17 -17.79 -23.62 3.59
N ARG A 18 -18.37 -24.73 3.10
CA ARG A 18 -18.33 -26.05 3.75
C ARG A 18 -17.32 -26.94 3.04
N LEU A 19 -16.17 -27.20 3.67
CA LEU A 19 -15.29 -28.31 3.29
C LEU A 19 -15.54 -29.47 4.25
N VAL A 20 -15.94 -30.63 3.71
CA VAL A 20 -16.20 -31.85 4.48
C VAL A 20 -14.97 -32.75 4.37
N GLY A 21 -14.23 -32.92 5.47
CA GLY A 21 -13.12 -33.86 5.58
C GLY A 21 -12.64 -34.00 7.02
N GLY A 22 -12.98 -35.13 7.65
CA GLY A 22 -12.33 -35.75 8.81
C GLY A 22 -11.92 -34.91 10.03
N GLY A 23 -12.65 -35.05 11.14
CA GLY A 23 -12.10 -34.91 12.50
C GLY A 23 -11.70 -33.50 12.93
N GLY A 24 -12.68 -32.66 13.26
CA GLY A 24 -12.46 -31.37 13.93
C GLY A 24 -12.98 -30.20 13.11
N THR A 25 -14.10 -29.61 13.53
CA THR A 25 -14.67 -28.42 12.89
C THR A 25 -13.89 -27.18 13.34
N TRP A 26 -12.77 -26.89 12.70
CA TRP A 26 -12.11 -25.59 12.87
C TRP A 26 -12.93 -24.53 12.14
N ARG A 27 -13.80 -23.84 12.89
CA ARG A 27 -14.59 -22.72 12.37
C ARG A 27 -13.67 -21.49 12.25
N THR A 28 -12.92 -21.40 11.16
CA THR A 28 -12.11 -20.21 10.86
C THR A 28 -13.06 -19.05 10.54
N THR A 29 -13.33 -18.22 11.54
CA THR A 29 -14.07 -16.97 11.34
C THR A 29 -13.15 -15.99 10.63
N ILE A 30 -13.29 -15.86 9.31
CA ILE A 30 -12.64 -14.77 8.57
C ILE A 30 -13.38 -13.49 8.95
N ARG A 31 -12.82 -12.71 9.88
CA ARG A 31 -13.32 -11.37 10.19
C ARG A 31 -13.00 -10.46 9.00
N SER A 32 -14.02 -10.15 8.20
CA SER A 32 -13.94 -9.14 7.16
C SER A 32 -13.89 -7.76 7.83
N PHE A 33 -12.71 -7.14 7.86
CA PHE A 33 -12.54 -5.73 8.24
C PHE A 33 -12.69 -4.86 6.99
N GLY A 34 -13.85 -4.94 6.34
CA GLY A 34 -14.20 -4.04 5.24
C GLY A 34 -14.96 -2.85 5.79
N SER A 35 -14.37 -1.65 5.80
CA SER A 35 -15.15 -0.45 5.99
C SER A 35 -15.85 -0.10 4.68
N LEU A 36 -17.17 0.13 4.71
CA LEU A 36 -17.91 0.89 3.67
C LEU A 36 -17.48 2.38 3.65
N ALA A 37 -16.23 2.67 4.00
CA ALA A 37 -15.70 4.02 4.08
C ALA A 37 -15.50 4.54 2.66
N SER A 38 -15.95 5.78 2.45
CA SER A 38 -15.66 6.60 1.27
C SER A 38 -14.19 6.46 0.84
N LYS A 39 -13.95 6.38 -0.48
CA LYS A 39 -12.62 6.35 -1.07
C LYS A 39 -11.77 7.50 -0.52
N VAL A 40 -10.76 7.19 0.28
CA VAL A 40 -9.85 8.20 0.85
C VAL A 40 -9.10 8.88 -0.29
N ALA A 41 -9.24 10.20 -0.42
CA ALA A 41 -8.52 10.97 -1.41
C ALA A 41 -7.07 11.22 -0.96
N ARG A 42 -6.13 11.09 -1.89
CA ARG A 42 -4.72 11.48 -1.64
C ARG A 42 -4.65 12.99 -1.55
N ASP A 43 -3.87 13.50 -0.59
CA ASP A 43 -3.59 14.92 -0.47
C ASP A 43 -2.92 15.45 -1.76
N PRO A 44 -3.51 16.46 -2.43
CA PRO A 44 -3.00 16.99 -3.69
C PRO A 44 -1.67 17.74 -3.56
N SER A 45 -1.26 18.11 -2.33
CA SER A 45 0.00 18.81 -2.06
C SER A 45 1.23 17.96 -2.37
N PHE A 46 1.06 16.63 -2.46
CA PHE A 46 2.15 15.73 -2.84
C PHE A 46 2.31 15.68 -4.36
N ALA A 47 3.54 15.95 -4.81
CA ALA A 47 3.93 15.81 -6.21
C ALA A 47 3.68 14.39 -6.73
N LYS A 48 3.28 14.31 -8.00
CA LYS A 48 3.20 13.06 -8.78
C LYS A 48 4.56 12.77 -9.40
N ILE A 49 4.80 11.50 -9.68
CA ILE A 49 6.06 11.08 -10.30
C ILE A 49 6.08 11.47 -11.78
N THR A 50 7.17 12.10 -12.22
CA THR A 50 7.36 12.50 -13.62
C THR A 50 8.45 11.65 -14.28
N ALA A 51 8.54 11.72 -15.62
CA ALA A 51 9.62 11.04 -16.36
C ALA A 51 11.01 11.59 -16.01
N GLU A 52 11.11 12.87 -15.65
CA GLU A 52 12.34 13.51 -15.21
C GLU A 52 12.84 12.94 -13.88
N ASP A 53 11.93 12.71 -12.92
CA ASP A 53 12.25 12.05 -11.65
C ASP A 53 12.81 10.64 -11.89
N ILE A 54 12.19 9.87 -12.80
CA ILE A 54 12.63 8.51 -13.15
C ILE A 54 14.06 8.54 -13.72
N ASN A 55 14.33 9.47 -14.63
CA ASN A 55 15.66 9.60 -15.22
C ASN A 55 16.71 10.00 -14.17
N TYR A 56 16.33 10.86 -13.21
CA TYR A 56 17.21 11.19 -12.10
C TYR A 56 17.51 9.97 -11.22
N PHE A 57 16.49 9.19 -10.85
CA PHE A 57 16.69 7.98 -10.04
C PHE A 57 17.57 6.95 -10.75
N ARG A 58 17.44 6.81 -12.08
CA ARG A 58 18.30 5.94 -12.88
C ARG A 58 19.77 6.38 -12.88
N LYS A 59 20.05 7.69 -12.76
CA LYS A 59 21.43 8.20 -12.68
C LYS A 59 22.10 7.86 -11.35
N ILE A 60 21.35 7.88 -10.24
CA ILE A 60 21.89 7.59 -8.91
C ILE A 60 22.01 6.08 -8.68
N LEU A 61 20.89 5.36 -8.85
CA LEU A 61 20.79 3.96 -8.46
C LEU A 61 21.23 2.99 -9.56
N GLY A 62 21.38 3.48 -10.79
CA GLY A 62 21.54 2.65 -11.97
C GLY A 62 20.23 2.02 -12.45
N VAL A 63 20.26 1.41 -13.63
CA VAL A 63 19.06 0.86 -14.32
C VAL A 63 18.45 -0.32 -13.56
N LYS A 64 19.26 -1.12 -12.86
CA LYS A 64 18.81 -2.35 -12.19
C LYS A 64 17.98 -2.10 -10.93
N ASN A 65 18.20 -0.98 -10.28
CA ASN A 65 17.64 -0.65 -8.97
C ASN A 65 16.38 0.25 -9.07
N VAL A 66 15.92 0.52 -10.29
CA VAL A 66 14.72 1.29 -10.61
C VAL A 66 13.72 0.37 -11.28
N ILE A 67 12.77 -0.15 -10.50
CA ILE A 67 11.85 -1.19 -10.94
C ILE A 67 10.49 -0.58 -11.28
N GLN A 68 10.02 -0.85 -12.50
CA GLN A 68 8.71 -0.44 -13.01
C GLN A 68 7.85 -1.65 -13.42
N ASP A 69 8.35 -2.87 -13.22
CA ASP A 69 7.63 -4.10 -13.59
C ASP A 69 6.38 -4.26 -12.73
N GLU A 70 5.23 -4.46 -13.38
CA GLU A 70 3.93 -4.53 -12.70
C GLU A 70 3.87 -5.64 -11.66
N ASP A 71 4.39 -6.83 -11.96
CA ASP A 71 4.37 -7.97 -11.03
C ASP A 71 5.16 -7.69 -9.75
N ARG A 72 6.34 -7.06 -9.90
CA ARG A 72 7.19 -6.69 -8.74
C ARG A 72 6.53 -5.56 -7.94
N LEU A 73 5.91 -4.60 -8.62
CA LEU A 73 5.16 -3.53 -7.98
C LEU A 73 3.93 -4.06 -7.24
N ILE A 74 3.20 -5.03 -7.78
CA ILE A 74 2.04 -5.65 -7.10
C ILE A 74 2.49 -6.31 -5.81
N ALA A 75 3.57 -7.09 -5.85
CA ALA A 75 4.12 -7.74 -4.67
C ALA A 75 4.54 -6.73 -3.59
N SER A 76 5.18 -5.62 -3.98
CA SER A 76 5.59 -4.57 -3.04
C SER A 76 4.44 -3.68 -2.55
N ASN A 77 3.40 -3.49 -3.35
CA ASN A 77 2.23 -2.69 -2.97
C ASN A 77 1.24 -3.45 -2.08
N THR A 78 1.32 -4.78 -2.02
CA THR A 78 0.44 -5.59 -1.19
C THR A 78 1.06 -5.82 0.18
N ASP A 79 0.30 -5.55 1.24
CA ASP A 79 0.75 -5.81 2.59
C ASP A 79 0.88 -7.33 2.87
N TRP A 80 1.59 -7.69 3.93
CA TRP A 80 1.81 -9.11 4.26
C TRP A 80 0.50 -9.89 4.46
N MET A 81 -0.55 -9.27 5.02
CA MET A 81 -1.84 -9.92 5.22
C MET A 81 -2.72 -9.96 3.95
N ARG A 82 -2.28 -9.32 2.86
CA ARG A 82 -3.02 -9.18 1.59
C ARG A 82 -4.39 -8.53 1.73
N LYS A 83 -4.55 -7.65 2.72
CA LYS A 83 -5.79 -6.88 2.96
C LYS A 83 -5.77 -5.53 2.26
N TYR A 84 -4.59 -4.95 2.07
CA TYR A 84 -4.42 -3.62 1.52
C TYR A 84 -3.48 -3.66 0.31
N LYS A 85 -3.86 -2.93 -0.73
CA LYS A 85 -3.08 -2.77 -1.97
C LYS A 85 -2.83 -1.29 -2.23
N GLY A 86 -1.56 -0.89 -2.23
CA GLY A 86 -1.10 0.42 -2.65
C GLY A 86 -1.18 0.64 -4.16
N SER A 87 -0.93 1.87 -4.60
CA SER A 87 -0.94 2.29 -6.01
C SER A 87 0.38 2.92 -6.44
N SER A 88 1.50 2.52 -5.81
CA SER A 88 2.82 3.02 -6.21
C SER A 88 3.21 2.50 -7.59
N GLN A 89 3.77 3.38 -8.41
CA GLN A 89 4.16 3.10 -9.80
C GLN A 89 5.67 2.87 -9.97
N LEU A 90 6.44 3.06 -8.89
CA LEU A 90 7.89 2.97 -8.93
C LEU A 90 8.42 2.37 -7.64
N LEU A 91 9.34 1.42 -7.77
CA LEU A 91 10.08 0.83 -6.68
C LEU A 91 11.57 1.16 -6.84
N LEU A 92 12.17 1.71 -5.79
CA LEU A 92 13.59 2.07 -5.73
C LEU A 92 14.29 1.15 -4.73
N GLN A 93 15.44 0.60 -5.12
CA GLN A 93 16.24 -0.30 -4.28
C GLN A 93 17.67 0.24 -4.10
N PRO A 94 17.89 1.15 -3.14
CA PRO A 94 19.22 1.65 -2.85
C PRO A 94 20.10 0.57 -2.21
N SER A 95 21.37 0.56 -2.58
CA SER A 95 22.38 -0.36 -2.04
C SER A 95 23.27 0.29 -0.99
N SER A 96 23.34 1.62 -0.97
CA SER A 96 24.15 2.38 0.01
C SER A 96 23.37 3.48 0.72
N THR A 97 23.87 3.89 1.89
CA THR A 97 23.29 4.97 2.70
C THR A 97 23.38 6.32 1.99
N GLU A 98 24.46 6.57 1.24
CA GLU A 98 24.61 7.82 0.48
C GLU A 98 23.51 7.95 -0.57
N GLU A 99 23.17 6.85 -1.28
CA GLU A 99 22.09 6.84 -2.26
C GLU A 99 20.74 7.22 -1.63
N VAL A 100 20.43 6.66 -0.46
CA VAL A 100 19.21 7.00 0.31
C VAL A 100 19.18 8.50 0.63
N TRP A 101 20.31 9.06 1.04
CA TRP A 101 20.42 10.48 1.36
C TRP A 101 20.16 11.37 0.13
N TYR A 102 20.79 11.07 -1.01
CA TYR A 102 20.57 11.81 -2.26
C TYR A 102 19.11 11.73 -2.73
N LEU A 103 18.50 10.55 -2.69
CA LEU A 103 17.08 10.36 -3.06
C LEU A 103 16.13 11.18 -2.20
N ARG A 104 16.35 11.17 -0.87
CA ARG A 104 15.53 11.93 0.08
C ARG A 104 15.69 13.44 -0.10
N ALA A 105 16.93 13.89 -0.29
CA ALA A 105 17.25 15.31 -0.42
C ALA A 105 16.52 15.97 -1.59
N GLN A 106 16.47 15.33 -2.76
CA GLN A 106 15.78 15.88 -3.93
C GLN A 106 14.29 16.15 -3.66
N LYS A 107 13.56 15.18 -3.11
CA LYS A 107 12.12 15.34 -2.88
C LYS A 107 11.82 16.30 -1.71
N CYS A 108 12.69 16.39 -0.72
CA CYS A 108 12.55 17.39 0.35
C CYS A 108 12.70 18.83 -0.18
N LEU A 109 13.61 19.08 -1.13
CA LEU A 109 13.84 20.42 -1.68
C LEU A 109 12.73 20.85 -2.66
N VAL A 110 12.11 19.91 -3.37
CA VAL A 110 11.04 20.20 -4.34
C VAL A 110 9.68 20.42 -3.67
N GLY A 111 9.43 19.83 -2.50
CA GLY A 111 8.18 19.99 -1.75
C GLY A 111 8.08 21.22 -0.83
N ALA A 112 9.09 22.10 -0.82
CA ALA A 112 9.14 23.30 0.01
C ALA A 112 8.75 24.60 -0.77
N ARG A 113 8.10 24.46 -1.92
CA ARG A 113 7.56 25.58 -2.71
C ARG A 113 6.04 25.46 -2.85
#